data_AF-A0A9D5FLZ8-F1
#
_entry.id   AF-A0A9D5FLZ8-F1
#
_cell.length_a   1.000
_cell.length_b   1.000
_cell.length_c   1.000
_cell.angle_alpha   90.00
_cell.angle_beta   90.00
_cell.angle_gamma   90.00
#
_symmetry.space_group_name_H-M   'P 1'
#
loop_
_entity.id
_entity.type
_entity.pdbx_description
1 polymer ?
#
loop_
_entity_poly.entity_id
_entity_poly.type
_entity_poly.pdbx_seq_one_letter_code
_entity_poly.pdbx_strand_id
1 'polypeptide(L)'
;MQTMQVRKQPEQLSGNRYRFGRDGEYEITIARTLEDRKRAWTMVYRSYLEKGYAKPDQDKLWYGMYDALPQTTTFIVTKDGNDLATVTTVFDSEVGLPADQLYQDELDILRMKGRRLCEVISLACEETDRRRGIDVLKHLFKVGLHMACKLVDATDFVITVNPHHASYYEKKLLFRRQGVERSYGKVNGAPAVLLILDLVTLSNAYMEHYGPMEGSIWHHFFEPKALSNTVWFLAESIAFDGRAELIHWFEVKKPEVLAALRQAHRPFDAIYELGTADGLACGE
;
A
#
# COMPACT_ATOMS: atom_id res chain seq x y z
N MET A 1 11.49 -21.58 30.54
CA MET A 1 12.73 -21.02 29.95
C MET A 1 13.16 -21.89 28.78
N GLN A 2 12.66 -21.57 27.59
CA GLN A 2 13.13 -22.13 26.33
C GLN A 2 13.82 -21.00 25.58
N THR A 3 15.11 -21.17 25.39
CA THR A 3 16.03 -20.20 24.81
C THR A 3 15.57 -19.80 23.41
N MET A 4 15.27 -18.51 23.19
CA MET A 4 15.04 -17.93 21.86
C MET A 4 16.24 -18.26 20.99
N GLN A 5 16.03 -19.10 19.98
CA GLN A 5 17.02 -19.30 18.92
C GLN A 5 17.13 -17.99 18.13
N VAL A 6 18.34 -17.46 18.07
CA VAL A 6 18.72 -16.36 17.17
C VAL A 6 18.31 -16.74 15.75
N ARG A 7 17.27 -16.07 15.21
CA ARG A 7 16.76 -16.30 13.85
C ARG A 7 17.87 -15.95 12.86
N LYS A 8 18.31 -16.94 12.07
CA LYS A 8 19.24 -16.71 10.96
C LYS A 8 18.60 -15.83 9.89
N GLN A 9 19.39 -14.92 9.33
CA GLN A 9 19.01 -14.06 8.19
C GLN A 9 18.58 -14.91 6.99
N PRO A 10 17.40 -14.66 6.39
CA PRO A 10 16.99 -15.33 5.15
C PRO A 10 17.88 -14.98 3.96
N GLU A 11 18.22 -15.97 3.15
CA GLU A 11 19.16 -15.89 2.00
C GLU A 11 18.81 -14.85 0.92
N GLN A 12 17.58 -14.34 0.89
CA GLN A 12 17.09 -13.35 -0.09
C GLN A 12 17.06 -11.91 0.44
N LEU A 13 17.51 -11.68 1.68
CA LEU A 13 17.42 -10.40 2.35
C LEU A 13 18.83 -9.84 2.57
N SER A 14 19.15 -8.74 1.89
CA SER A 14 20.36 -7.96 2.15
C SER A 14 19.93 -6.59 2.70
N GLY A 15 19.86 -6.43 4.02
CA GLY A 15 19.40 -5.18 4.65
C GLY A 15 17.92 -4.85 4.35
N ASN A 16 17.60 -3.56 4.34
CA ASN A 16 16.26 -2.98 4.16
C ASN A 16 15.66 -3.14 2.74
N ARG A 17 15.91 -4.28 2.09
CA ARG A 17 15.61 -4.53 0.67
C ARG A 17 15.01 -5.93 0.51
N TYR A 18 13.93 -6.03 -0.25
CA TYR A 18 13.29 -7.30 -0.61
C TYR A 18 13.51 -7.60 -2.09
N ARG A 19 14.31 -8.62 -2.41
CA ARG A 19 14.66 -8.99 -3.78
C ARG A 19 13.79 -10.12 -4.32
N PHE A 20 13.45 -10.04 -5.59
CA PHE A 20 12.70 -11.08 -6.31
C PHE A 20 13.06 -11.07 -7.82
N GLY A 21 12.48 -11.99 -8.57
CA GLY A 21 12.87 -12.27 -9.96
C GLY A 21 13.75 -13.52 -10.06
N ARG A 22 14.06 -13.92 -11.28
CA ARG A 22 14.82 -15.16 -11.51
C ARG A 22 16.26 -15.04 -11.01
N ASP A 23 16.83 -13.86 -11.19
CA ASP A 23 18.23 -13.54 -10.89
C ASP A 23 18.33 -12.48 -9.78
N GLY A 24 17.22 -12.15 -9.11
CA GLY A 24 17.15 -11.09 -8.11
C GLY A 24 17.23 -9.69 -8.71
N GLU A 25 16.79 -9.55 -9.96
CA GLU A 25 16.85 -8.32 -10.76
C GLU A 25 15.87 -7.24 -10.30
N TYR A 26 14.84 -7.61 -9.54
CA TYR A 26 13.90 -6.67 -8.92
C TYR A 26 14.17 -6.49 -7.43
N GLU A 27 14.01 -5.26 -6.97
CA GLU A 27 14.18 -4.90 -5.57
C GLU A 27 13.05 -3.99 -5.09
N ILE A 28 12.38 -4.38 -4.01
CA ILE A 28 11.41 -3.57 -3.29
C ILE A 28 12.09 -2.87 -2.11
N THR A 29 11.83 -1.58 -1.98
CA THR A 29 12.22 -0.73 -0.86
C THR A 29 11.01 0.05 -0.34
N ILE A 30 11.08 0.50 0.91
CA ILE A 30 10.11 1.45 1.48
C ILE A 30 10.64 2.87 1.26
N ALA A 31 9.78 3.78 0.77
CA ALA A 31 10.12 5.18 0.60
C ALA A 31 10.20 5.89 1.97
N ARG A 32 11.41 6.25 2.40
CA ARG A 32 11.69 6.80 3.75
C ARG A 32 11.99 8.28 3.78
N THR A 33 12.39 8.83 2.64
CA THR A 33 12.74 10.24 2.49
C THR A 33 11.72 10.96 1.62
N LEU A 34 11.71 12.29 1.67
CA LEU A 34 10.92 13.08 0.73
C LEU A 34 11.32 12.77 -0.72
N GLU A 35 12.61 12.52 -0.98
CA GLU A 35 13.10 12.20 -2.31
C GLU A 35 12.57 10.85 -2.81
N ASP A 36 12.51 9.83 -1.96
CA ASP A 36 11.88 8.55 -2.32
C ASP A 36 10.39 8.75 -2.63
N ARG A 37 9.69 9.57 -1.84
CA ARG A 37 8.28 9.86 -2.09
C ARG A 37 8.09 10.58 -3.43
N LYS A 38 8.94 11.54 -3.77
CA LYS A 38 8.93 12.21 -5.07
C LYS A 38 9.18 11.25 -6.23
N ARG A 39 10.10 10.30 -6.10
CA ARG A 39 10.32 9.24 -7.10
C ARG A 39 9.03 8.45 -7.36
N ALA A 40 8.35 8.02 -6.29
CA ALA A 40 7.08 7.32 -6.39
C ALA A 40 5.97 8.19 -7.02
N TRP A 41 5.78 9.41 -6.52
CA TRP A 41 4.78 10.35 -7.03
C TRP A 41 5.00 10.70 -8.51
N THR A 42 6.26 10.77 -8.95
CA THR A 42 6.61 11.00 -10.36
C THR A 42 6.22 9.82 -11.24
N MET A 43 6.45 8.57 -10.82
CA MET A 43 6.01 7.38 -11.57
C MET A 43 4.49 7.34 -11.72
N VAL A 44 3.76 7.63 -10.63
CA VAL A 44 2.30 7.64 -10.65
C VAL A 44 1.78 8.76 -11.55
N TYR A 45 2.35 9.96 -11.45
CA TYR A 45 2.03 11.08 -12.33
C TYR A 45 2.21 10.71 -13.81
N ARG A 46 3.36 10.15 -14.19
CA ARG A 46 3.62 9.71 -15.58
C ARG A 46 2.57 8.71 -16.05
N SER A 47 2.33 7.65 -15.28
CA SER A 47 1.34 6.63 -15.64
C SER A 47 -0.08 7.18 -15.73
N TYR A 48 -0.46 8.11 -14.85
CA TYR A 48 -1.81 8.67 -14.82
C TYR A 48 -2.01 9.71 -15.91
N LEU A 49 -0.97 10.45 -16.29
CA LEU A 49 -1.01 11.39 -17.41
C LEU A 49 -1.20 10.63 -18.74
N GLU A 50 -0.45 9.54 -18.95
CA GLU A 50 -0.59 8.69 -20.13
C GLU A 50 -1.99 8.08 -20.27
N LYS A 51 -2.64 7.76 -19.14
CA LYS A 51 -3.99 7.19 -19.09
C LYS A 51 -5.11 8.24 -19.10
N GLY A 52 -4.77 9.53 -19.09
CA GLY A 52 -5.74 10.64 -19.03
C GLY A 52 -6.40 10.85 -17.65
N TYR A 53 -5.89 10.21 -16.61
CA TYR A 53 -6.35 10.35 -15.22
C TYR A 53 -5.81 11.62 -14.56
N ALA A 54 -4.60 12.06 -14.95
CA ALA A 54 -4.00 13.30 -14.51
C ALA A 54 -4.04 14.37 -15.62
N LYS A 55 -4.05 15.64 -15.22
CA LYS A 55 -3.79 16.77 -16.11
C LYS A 55 -2.33 17.19 -15.97
N PRO A 56 -1.74 17.85 -16.99
CA PRO A 56 -0.41 18.41 -16.87
C PRO A 56 -0.29 19.32 -15.65
N ASP A 57 0.71 19.05 -14.82
CA ASP A 57 1.02 19.80 -13.61
C ASP A 57 2.49 20.25 -13.64
N GLN A 58 2.78 21.41 -13.06
CA GLN A 58 4.12 22.00 -13.09
C GLN A 58 5.14 21.17 -12.30
N ASP A 59 4.73 20.61 -11.16
CA ASP A 59 5.61 19.83 -10.30
C ASP A 59 5.82 18.41 -10.85
N LYS A 60 4.90 17.93 -11.71
CA LYS A 60 4.91 16.57 -12.27
C LYS A 60 4.89 15.48 -11.20
N LEU A 61 4.19 15.74 -10.11
CA LEU A 61 4.05 14.85 -8.95
C LEU A 61 2.58 14.50 -8.74
N TRP A 62 2.31 13.25 -8.35
CA TRP A 62 0.98 12.80 -7.95
C TRP A 62 0.95 12.39 -6.48
N TYR A 63 0.37 13.25 -5.65
CA TYR A 63 0.23 13.06 -4.20
C TYR A 63 -1.09 13.69 -3.72
N GLY A 64 -1.50 13.39 -2.50
CA GLY A 64 -2.61 14.06 -1.83
C GLY A 64 -2.42 14.11 -0.33
N MET A 65 -3.45 14.57 0.39
CA MET A 65 -3.37 14.77 1.84
C MET A 65 -3.04 13.49 2.63
N TYR A 66 -3.48 12.33 2.13
CA TYR A 66 -3.21 11.04 2.76
C TYR A 66 -1.73 10.64 2.68
N ASP A 67 -0.96 11.17 1.74
CA ASP A 67 0.49 10.95 1.66
C ASP A 67 1.25 11.64 2.80
N ALA A 68 0.62 12.62 3.48
CA ALA A 68 1.19 13.28 4.65
C ALA A 68 1.09 12.43 5.92
N LEU A 69 0.15 11.47 5.97
CA LEU A 69 -0.12 10.71 7.19
C LEU A 69 1.10 9.87 7.60
N PRO A 70 1.48 9.84 8.89
CA PRO A 70 2.67 9.13 9.37
C PRO A 70 2.71 7.63 9.03
N GLN A 71 1.54 7.01 8.97
CA GLN A 71 1.39 5.58 8.77
C GLN A 71 1.30 5.23 7.27
N THR A 72 1.11 6.22 6.39
CA THR A 72 1.06 5.99 4.94
C THR A 72 2.40 5.48 4.45
N THR A 73 2.41 4.26 3.93
CA THR A 73 3.63 3.57 3.51
C THR A 73 3.66 3.45 2.00
N THR A 74 4.74 3.90 1.37
CA THR A 74 4.94 3.76 -0.08
C THR A 74 6.07 2.77 -0.34
N PHE A 75 5.84 1.83 -1.25
CA PHE A 75 6.84 0.89 -1.73
C PHE A 75 7.28 1.26 -3.14
N ILE A 76 8.57 1.09 -3.43
CA ILE A 76 9.17 1.32 -4.74
C ILE A 76 9.85 0.03 -5.17
N VAL A 77 9.53 -0.42 -6.38
CA VAL A 77 10.25 -1.48 -7.08
C VAL A 77 11.24 -0.82 -8.02
N THR A 78 12.50 -1.21 -7.91
CA THR A 78 13.51 -0.96 -8.93
C THR A 78 13.85 -2.23 -9.69
N LYS A 79 14.30 -2.08 -10.94
CA LYS A 79 14.89 -3.14 -11.75
C LYS A 79 16.23 -2.66 -12.28
N ASP A 80 17.28 -3.40 -11.98
CA ASP A 80 18.66 -3.01 -12.32
C ASP A 80 19.01 -1.57 -11.88
N GLY A 81 18.46 -1.15 -10.72
CA GLY A 81 18.65 0.18 -10.13
C GLY A 81 17.73 1.27 -10.67
N ASN A 82 16.87 1.00 -11.65
CA ASN A 82 15.93 1.98 -12.21
C ASN A 82 14.54 1.82 -11.61
N ASP A 83 13.88 2.93 -11.28
CA ASP A 83 12.50 2.96 -10.79
C ASP A 83 11.55 2.36 -11.84
N LEU A 84 10.74 1.38 -11.41
CA LEU A 84 9.89 0.60 -12.30
C LEU A 84 8.42 0.60 -11.87
N ALA A 85 8.16 0.46 -10.58
CA ALA A 85 6.80 0.37 -10.08
C ALA A 85 6.69 0.91 -8.65
N THR A 86 5.48 1.28 -8.26
CA THR A 86 5.20 1.75 -6.90
C THR A 86 3.78 1.44 -6.49
N VAL A 87 3.58 1.33 -5.18
CA VAL A 87 2.26 1.27 -4.55
C VAL A 87 2.31 1.98 -3.22
N THR A 88 1.20 2.60 -2.83
CA THR A 88 1.05 3.24 -1.53
C THR A 88 -0.10 2.59 -0.76
N THR A 89 0.10 2.40 0.53
CA THR A 89 -0.90 1.88 1.47
C THR A 89 -1.22 2.96 2.49
N VAL A 90 -2.50 3.27 2.66
CA VAL A 90 -3.03 4.25 3.59
C VAL A 90 -3.88 3.53 4.62
N PHE A 91 -3.64 3.80 5.88
CA PHE A 91 -4.41 3.23 6.97
C PHE A 91 -5.56 4.12 7.37
N ASP A 92 -6.67 3.47 7.70
CA ASP A 92 -7.83 4.18 8.20
C ASP A 92 -7.49 4.83 9.54
N SER A 93 -7.93 6.07 9.68
CA SER A 93 -7.63 6.92 10.82
C SER A 93 -8.79 7.86 11.03
N GLU A 94 -8.66 8.78 11.99
CA GLU A 94 -9.63 9.85 12.10
C GLU A 94 -9.75 10.68 10.83
N VAL A 95 -8.77 10.68 9.91
CA VAL A 95 -8.87 11.38 8.61
C VAL A 95 -9.68 10.59 7.56
N GLY A 96 -9.94 9.31 7.81
CA GLY A 96 -10.56 8.39 6.88
C GLY A 96 -9.59 7.88 5.82
N LEU A 97 -10.15 7.38 4.72
CA LEU A 97 -9.46 6.81 3.56
C LEU A 97 -9.77 7.61 2.29
N PRO A 98 -8.86 7.62 1.29
CA PRO A 98 -9.13 8.16 -0.04
C PRO A 98 -10.47 7.70 -0.64
N ALA A 99 -10.83 6.43 -0.45
CA ALA A 99 -12.07 5.84 -0.92
C ALA A 99 -13.33 6.45 -0.29
N ASP A 100 -13.24 7.11 0.87
CA ASP A 100 -14.41 7.74 1.53
C ASP A 100 -15.04 8.82 0.65
N GLN A 101 -14.23 9.50 -0.19
CA GLN A 101 -14.76 10.50 -1.12
C GLN A 101 -15.87 9.93 -2.03
N LEU A 102 -15.79 8.65 -2.35
CA LEU A 102 -16.77 7.97 -3.19
C LEU A 102 -17.62 6.97 -2.44
N TYR A 103 -17.14 6.32 -1.40
CA TYR A 103 -17.77 5.13 -0.82
C TYR A 103 -17.82 5.14 0.70
N GLN A 104 -17.92 6.34 1.30
CA GLN A 104 -17.99 6.48 2.75
C GLN A 104 -19.06 5.58 3.38
N ASP A 105 -20.28 5.55 2.83
CA ASP A 105 -21.38 4.74 3.40
C ASP A 105 -21.02 3.24 3.43
N GLU A 106 -20.43 2.72 2.36
CA GLU A 106 -20.02 1.31 2.28
C GLU A 106 -18.89 0.98 3.28
N LEU A 107 -17.95 1.91 3.48
CA LEU A 107 -16.82 1.73 4.41
C LEU A 107 -17.25 1.94 5.87
N ASP A 108 -18.17 2.85 6.15
CA ASP A 108 -18.72 3.10 7.48
C ASP A 108 -19.46 1.87 8.02
N ILE A 109 -20.11 1.09 7.16
CA ILE A 109 -20.71 -0.21 7.54
C ILE A 109 -19.65 -1.18 8.09
N LEU A 110 -18.44 -1.18 7.53
CA LEU A 110 -17.35 -2.02 8.03
C LEU A 110 -16.77 -1.45 9.33
N ARG A 111 -16.54 -0.13 9.40
CA ARG A 111 -16.06 0.54 10.61
C ARG A 111 -16.99 0.31 11.80
N MET A 112 -18.31 0.42 11.59
CA MET A 112 -19.33 0.12 12.62
C MET A 112 -19.30 -1.34 13.10
N LYS A 113 -18.78 -2.27 12.29
CA LYS A 113 -18.56 -3.67 12.68
C LYS A 113 -17.22 -3.90 13.39
N GLY A 114 -16.49 -2.82 13.73
CA GLY A 114 -15.17 -2.89 14.35
C GLY A 114 -14.06 -3.36 13.40
N ARG A 115 -14.29 -3.28 12.10
CA ARG A 115 -13.28 -3.64 11.09
C ARG A 115 -12.23 -2.53 10.97
N ARG A 116 -10.97 -2.93 10.73
CA ARG A 116 -9.82 -2.04 10.54
C ARG A 116 -9.42 -2.04 9.08
N LEU A 117 -9.55 -0.90 8.42
CA LEU A 117 -9.42 -0.81 6.97
C LEU A 117 -8.02 -0.31 6.58
N CYS A 118 -7.51 -0.80 5.46
CA CYS A 118 -6.29 -0.31 4.83
C CYS A 118 -6.53 -0.20 3.32
N GLU A 119 -6.32 0.98 2.73
CA GLU A 119 -6.51 1.21 1.30
C GLU A 119 -5.18 1.17 0.54
N VAL A 120 -5.17 0.49 -0.61
CA VAL A 120 -4.09 0.58 -1.59
C VAL A 120 -4.40 1.64 -2.62
N ILE A 121 -3.52 2.62 -2.75
CA ILE A 121 -3.62 3.70 -3.71
C ILE A 121 -2.35 3.82 -4.55
N SER A 122 -2.40 4.70 -5.56
CA SER A 122 -1.21 5.17 -6.29
C SER A 122 -0.37 4.03 -6.88
N LEU A 123 -1.05 3.00 -7.40
CA LEU A 123 -0.40 1.88 -8.08
C LEU A 123 0.03 2.28 -9.50
N ALA A 124 1.33 2.19 -9.79
CA ALA A 124 1.90 2.37 -11.12
C ALA A 124 2.97 1.31 -11.40
N CYS A 125 3.07 0.86 -12.66
CA CYS A 125 4.06 -0.11 -13.11
C CYS A 125 4.39 0.18 -14.57
N GLU A 126 5.66 0.42 -14.86
CA GLU A 126 6.20 0.75 -16.18
C GLU A 126 6.82 -0.49 -16.88
N GLU A 127 6.66 -1.69 -16.31
CA GLU A 127 7.11 -2.93 -16.94
C GLU A 127 6.29 -3.24 -18.19
N THR A 128 6.98 -3.32 -19.33
CA THR A 128 6.35 -3.48 -20.65
C THR A 128 6.00 -4.93 -20.95
N ASP A 129 6.73 -5.89 -20.38
CA ASP A 129 6.35 -7.30 -20.46
C ASP A 129 5.18 -7.59 -19.51
N ARG A 130 4.05 -8.01 -20.07
CA ARG A 130 2.82 -8.26 -19.31
C ARG A 130 2.99 -9.29 -18.19
N ARG A 131 3.77 -10.36 -18.41
CA ARG A 131 3.92 -11.43 -17.41
C ARG A 131 4.75 -10.95 -16.24
N ARG A 132 5.87 -10.27 -16.52
CA ARG A 132 6.72 -9.63 -15.51
C ARG A 132 5.96 -8.54 -14.77
N GLY A 133 5.18 -7.71 -15.46
CA GLY A 133 4.35 -6.68 -14.83
C GLY A 133 3.35 -7.28 -13.84
N ILE A 134 2.68 -8.39 -14.18
CA ILE A 134 1.80 -9.11 -13.24
C ILE A 134 2.58 -9.64 -12.03
N ASP A 135 3.80 -10.15 -12.24
CA ASP A 135 4.62 -10.66 -11.14
C ASP A 135 5.13 -9.55 -10.20
N VAL A 136 5.54 -8.40 -10.75
CA VAL A 136 5.86 -7.19 -9.98
C VAL A 136 4.65 -6.75 -9.14
N LEU A 137 3.46 -6.70 -9.76
CA LEU A 137 2.23 -6.36 -9.05
C LEU A 137 1.92 -7.35 -7.92
N LYS A 138 2.10 -8.65 -8.13
CA LYS A 138 1.91 -9.66 -7.07
C LYS A 138 2.82 -9.40 -5.88
N HIS A 139 4.10 -9.11 -6.10
CA HIS A 139 5.04 -8.83 -5.03
C HIS A 139 4.74 -7.51 -4.30
N LEU A 140 4.30 -6.46 -5.02
CA LEU A 140 3.81 -5.21 -4.41
C LEU A 140 2.57 -5.45 -3.54
N PHE A 141 1.60 -6.23 -4.03
CA PHE A 141 0.43 -6.62 -3.24
C PHE A 141 0.81 -7.46 -2.03
N LYS A 142 1.80 -8.36 -2.16
CA LYS A 142 2.28 -9.17 -1.05
C LYS A 142 2.85 -8.33 0.08
N VAL A 143 3.76 -7.39 -0.23
CA VAL A 143 4.33 -6.52 0.82
C VAL A 143 3.27 -5.62 1.45
N GLY A 144 2.38 -5.02 0.65
CA GLY A 144 1.29 -4.19 1.17
C GLY A 144 0.31 -4.97 2.05
N LEU A 145 -0.04 -6.19 1.63
CA LEU A 145 -0.95 -7.07 2.36
C LEU A 145 -0.35 -7.55 3.68
N HIS A 146 0.91 -7.99 3.67
CA HIS A 146 1.60 -8.42 4.89
C HIS A 146 1.79 -7.26 5.86
N MET A 147 2.10 -6.08 5.34
CA MET A 147 2.18 -4.87 6.14
C MET A 147 0.81 -4.55 6.77
N ALA A 148 -0.27 -4.59 6.00
CA ALA A 148 -1.63 -4.40 6.50
C ALA A 148 -2.02 -5.43 7.58
N CYS A 149 -1.85 -6.73 7.35
CA CYS A 149 -2.37 -7.75 8.26
C CYS A 149 -1.42 -8.17 9.39
N LYS A 150 -0.12 -7.88 9.30
CA LYS A 150 0.88 -8.32 10.31
C LYS A 150 1.47 -7.21 11.15
N LEU A 151 1.44 -5.97 10.69
CA LEU A 151 2.10 -4.86 11.39
C LEU A 151 1.10 -3.87 11.98
N VAL A 152 -0.11 -3.78 11.43
CA VAL A 152 -1.16 -2.88 11.95
C VAL A 152 -2.52 -3.55 12.13
N ASP A 153 -2.54 -4.88 12.01
CA ASP A 153 -3.71 -5.74 12.20
C ASP A 153 -4.97 -5.34 11.39
N ALA A 154 -4.81 -4.77 10.21
CA ALA A 154 -5.92 -4.47 9.32
C ALA A 154 -6.71 -5.75 9.00
N THR A 155 -8.05 -5.65 9.04
CA THR A 155 -8.96 -6.75 8.76
C THR A 155 -9.44 -6.74 7.32
N ASP A 156 -9.38 -5.59 6.65
CA ASP A 156 -9.84 -5.44 5.27
C ASP A 156 -8.85 -4.64 4.44
N PHE A 157 -8.60 -5.14 3.24
CA PHE A 157 -7.80 -4.45 2.23
C PHE A 157 -8.73 -3.87 1.18
N VAL A 158 -8.64 -2.56 0.98
CA VAL A 158 -9.55 -1.77 0.16
C VAL A 158 -8.82 -1.29 -1.07
N ILE A 159 -9.46 -1.38 -2.24
CA ILE A 159 -8.96 -0.78 -3.48
C ILE A 159 -10.10 -0.10 -4.24
N THR A 160 -9.79 1.05 -4.81
CA THR A 160 -10.68 1.77 -5.73
C THR A 160 -10.08 1.68 -7.13
N VAL A 161 -10.72 0.92 -8.02
CA VAL A 161 -10.13 0.57 -9.34
C VAL A 161 -11.06 0.94 -10.48
N ASN A 162 -10.46 1.19 -11.65
CA ASN A 162 -11.24 1.28 -12.89
C ASN A 162 -11.93 -0.08 -13.15
N PRO A 163 -13.24 -0.11 -13.51
CA PRO A 163 -13.98 -1.33 -13.82
C PRO A 163 -13.28 -2.27 -14.81
N HIS A 164 -12.51 -1.73 -15.76
CA HIS A 164 -11.71 -2.52 -16.72
C HIS A 164 -10.69 -3.44 -16.06
N HIS A 165 -10.23 -3.13 -14.84
CA HIS A 165 -9.26 -3.92 -14.10
C HIS A 165 -9.89 -4.78 -13.00
N ALA A 166 -11.16 -4.57 -12.66
CA ALA A 166 -11.81 -5.22 -11.52
C ALA A 166 -11.80 -6.76 -11.62
N SER A 167 -12.01 -7.32 -12.81
CA SER A 167 -12.03 -8.78 -13.01
C SER A 167 -10.70 -9.45 -12.65
N TYR A 168 -9.56 -8.76 -12.72
CA TYR A 168 -8.30 -9.32 -12.26
C TYR A 168 -8.32 -9.50 -10.75
N TYR A 169 -8.66 -8.45 -10.01
CA TYR A 169 -8.70 -8.47 -8.54
C TYR A 169 -9.76 -9.45 -8.01
N GLU A 170 -10.94 -9.46 -8.61
CA GLU A 170 -12.04 -10.36 -8.21
C GLU A 170 -11.67 -11.84 -8.45
N LYS A 171 -11.14 -12.18 -9.63
CA LYS A 171 -10.89 -13.59 -10.00
C LYS A 171 -9.55 -14.14 -9.53
N LYS A 172 -8.54 -13.29 -9.34
CA LYS A 172 -7.16 -13.71 -8.99
C LYS A 172 -6.80 -13.46 -7.54
N LEU A 173 -7.35 -12.43 -6.93
CA LEU A 173 -7.04 -12.07 -5.55
C LEU A 173 -8.27 -12.15 -4.63
N LEU A 174 -9.39 -12.67 -5.14
CA LEU A 174 -10.65 -12.90 -4.41
C LEU A 174 -11.24 -11.64 -3.75
N PHE A 175 -10.94 -10.46 -4.30
CA PHE A 175 -11.61 -9.23 -3.88
C PHE A 175 -13.10 -9.31 -4.20
N ARG A 176 -13.92 -8.72 -3.33
CA ARG A 176 -15.37 -8.61 -3.52
C ARG A 176 -15.73 -7.18 -3.86
N ARG A 177 -16.54 -6.98 -4.90
CA ARG A 177 -17.08 -5.66 -5.23
C ARG A 177 -18.08 -5.21 -4.18
N GLN A 178 -17.91 -3.98 -3.72
CA GLN A 178 -18.79 -3.34 -2.77
C GLN A 178 -19.24 -1.99 -3.34
N GLY A 179 -20.54 -1.81 -3.54
CA GLY A 179 -21.08 -0.58 -4.13
C GLY A 179 -21.13 -0.56 -5.67
N VAL A 180 -21.79 0.47 -6.18
CA VAL A 180 -21.98 0.71 -7.62
C VAL A 180 -20.81 1.47 -8.22
N GLU A 181 -20.68 1.47 -9.55
CA GLU A 181 -19.71 2.31 -10.24
C GLU A 181 -19.99 3.81 -10.00
N ARG A 182 -18.95 4.57 -9.66
CA ARG A 182 -19.02 6.03 -9.45
C ARG A 182 -17.93 6.75 -10.25
N SER A 183 -18.19 7.99 -10.65
CA SER A 183 -17.19 8.84 -11.33
C SER A 183 -16.23 9.44 -10.30
N TYR A 184 -14.93 9.26 -10.49
CA TYR A 184 -13.93 9.72 -9.54
C TYR A 184 -13.28 11.04 -9.97
N GLY A 185 -13.69 12.14 -9.32
CA GLY A 185 -13.20 13.48 -9.64
C GLY A 185 -11.68 13.64 -9.58
N LYS A 186 -11.01 12.97 -8.62
CA LYS A 186 -9.54 13.04 -8.47
C LYS A 186 -8.80 12.57 -9.73
N VAL A 187 -9.34 11.58 -10.43
CA VAL A 187 -8.75 10.99 -11.66
C VAL A 187 -9.51 11.43 -12.92
N ASN A 188 -9.86 12.72 -12.97
CA ASN A 188 -10.50 13.35 -14.13
C ASN A 188 -11.84 12.72 -14.54
N GLY A 189 -12.61 12.24 -13.56
CA GLY A 189 -13.93 11.67 -13.75
C GLY A 189 -13.95 10.22 -14.24
N ALA A 190 -12.79 9.54 -14.28
CA ALA A 190 -12.73 8.13 -14.67
C ALA A 190 -13.65 7.26 -13.78
N PRO A 191 -14.27 6.22 -14.34
CA PRO A 191 -15.13 5.34 -13.57
C PRO A 191 -14.31 4.54 -12.56
N ALA A 192 -14.88 4.34 -11.38
CA ALA A 192 -14.27 3.61 -10.29
C ALA A 192 -15.29 2.67 -9.66
N VAL A 193 -14.82 1.50 -9.21
CA VAL A 193 -15.56 0.57 -8.35
C VAL A 193 -14.74 0.27 -7.11
N LEU A 194 -15.40 0.17 -5.96
CA LEU A 194 -14.79 -0.23 -4.71
C LEU A 194 -14.73 -1.76 -4.63
N LEU A 195 -13.55 -2.29 -4.31
CA LEU A 195 -13.35 -3.71 -4.04
C LEU A 195 -12.70 -3.89 -2.66
N ILE A 196 -13.13 -4.93 -1.94
CA ILE A 196 -12.69 -5.22 -0.57
C ILE A 196 -12.25 -6.67 -0.46
N LEU A 197 -11.10 -6.89 0.18
CA LEU A 197 -10.55 -8.20 0.50
C LEU A 197 -10.57 -8.42 2.02
N ASP A 198 -11.17 -9.53 2.45
CA ASP A 198 -11.19 -9.92 3.86
C ASP A 198 -9.86 -10.56 4.25
N LEU A 199 -9.03 -9.83 5.00
CA LEU A 199 -7.70 -10.29 5.41
C LEU A 199 -7.76 -11.34 6.52
N VAL A 200 -8.85 -11.39 7.29
CA VAL A 200 -8.99 -12.29 8.45
C VAL A 200 -9.10 -13.75 7.98
N THR A 201 -9.90 -14.00 6.95
CA THR A 201 -10.13 -15.34 6.42
C THR A 201 -9.28 -15.66 5.19
N LEU A 202 -8.43 -14.73 4.75
CA LEU A 202 -7.79 -14.79 3.44
C LEU A 202 -6.91 -16.01 3.24
N SER A 203 -6.09 -16.37 4.25
CA SER A 203 -5.20 -17.53 4.14
C SER A 203 -5.98 -18.81 3.86
N ASN A 204 -7.10 -19.00 4.56
CA ASN A 204 -7.97 -20.16 4.35
C ASN A 204 -8.65 -20.11 2.97
N ALA A 205 -9.17 -18.95 2.57
CA ALA A 205 -9.79 -18.77 1.26
C ALA A 205 -8.81 -19.04 0.10
N TYR A 206 -7.56 -18.57 0.23
CA TYR A 206 -6.51 -18.85 -0.75
C TYR A 206 -6.10 -20.32 -0.74
N MET A 207 -6.01 -20.95 0.43
CA MET A 207 -5.71 -22.38 0.53
C MET A 207 -6.78 -23.22 -0.17
N GLU A 208 -8.05 -22.93 0.09
CA GLU A 208 -9.19 -23.63 -0.53
C GLU A 208 -9.21 -23.46 -2.05
N HIS A 209 -8.98 -22.23 -2.54
CA HIS A 209 -9.11 -21.93 -3.96
C HIS A 209 -7.87 -22.32 -4.79
N TYR A 210 -6.66 -22.15 -4.26
CA TYR A 210 -5.41 -22.34 -5.01
C TYR A 210 -4.56 -23.54 -4.55
N GLY A 211 -4.79 -24.06 -3.35
CA GLY A 211 -4.00 -25.14 -2.76
C GLY A 211 -2.56 -24.74 -2.38
N PRO A 212 -1.83 -25.65 -1.70
CA PRO A 212 -0.51 -25.35 -1.13
C PRO A 212 0.65 -25.52 -2.13
N MET A 213 0.37 -25.83 -3.39
CA MET A 213 1.41 -26.15 -4.38
C MET A 213 2.41 -25.00 -4.56
N GLU A 214 3.67 -25.33 -4.76
CA GLU A 214 4.72 -24.35 -5.07
C GLU A 214 4.29 -23.50 -6.29
N GLY A 215 4.43 -22.18 -6.15
CA GLY A 215 4.01 -21.22 -7.18
C GLY A 215 2.52 -20.87 -7.18
N SER A 216 1.69 -21.52 -6.35
CA SER A 216 0.29 -21.11 -6.16
C SER A 216 0.19 -19.72 -5.52
N ILE A 217 -0.99 -19.10 -5.61
CA ILE A 217 -1.25 -17.82 -4.94
C ILE A 217 -1.16 -18.01 -3.42
N TRP A 218 -1.73 -19.07 -2.84
CA TRP A 218 -1.55 -19.34 -1.41
C TRP A 218 -0.07 -19.44 -1.04
N HIS A 219 0.73 -20.22 -1.79
CA HIS A 219 2.16 -20.38 -1.53
C HIS A 219 2.90 -19.04 -1.59
N HIS A 220 2.61 -18.20 -2.59
CA HIS A 220 3.26 -16.90 -2.74
C HIS A 220 3.02 -15.96 -1.54
N PHE A 221 1.80 -15.94 -1.00
CA PHE A 221 1.40 -15.03 0.08
C PHE A 221 1.57 -15.62 1.49
N PHE A 222 1.39 -16.92 1.70
CA PHE A 222 1.22 -17.49 3.04
C PHE A 222 2.13 -18.68 3.37
N GLU A 223 2.97 -19.12 2.43
CA GLU A 223 4.02 -20.09 2.76
C GLU A 223 4.91 -19.51 3.90
N PRO A 224 5.22 -20.28 4.96
CA PRO A 224 5.84 -19.74 6.16
C PRO A 224 7.15 -18.98 5.92
N LYS A 225 8.02 -19.46 5.02
CA LYS A 225 9.27 -18.78 4.68
C LYS A 225 8.99 -17.47 3.95
N ALA A 226 8.11 -17.50 2.95
CA ALA A 226 7.66 -16.33 2.20
C ALA A 226 7.07 -15.23 3.11
N LEU A 227 6.23 -15.61 4.08
CA LEU A 227 5.65 -14.68 5.05
C LEU A 227 6.71 -14.11 5.99
N SER A 228 7.57 -14.96 6.54
CA SER A 228 8.62 -14.54 7.48
C SER A 228 9.59 -13.56 6.84
N ASN A 229 9.97 -13.78 5.58
CA ASN A 229 10.88 -12.89 4.86
C ASN A 229 10.30 -11.49 4.67
N THR A 230 9.03 -11.41 4.27
CA THR A 230 8.38 -10.12 4.05
C THR A 230 8.12 -9.40 5.37
N VAL A 231 7.67 -10.10 6.42
CA VAL A 231 7.49 -9.50 7.75
C VAL A 231 8.82 -8.97 8.30
N TRP A 232 9.92 -9.72 8.15
CA TRP A 232 11.24 -9.25 8.57
C TRP A 232 11.69 -8.01 7.80
N PHE A 233 11.57 -8.02 6.46
CA PHE A 233 11.84 -6.86 5.62
C PHE A 233 11.07 -5.62 6.06
N LEU A 234 9.78 -5.78 6.36
CA LEU A 234 8.92 -4.69 6.79
C LEU A 234 9.32 -4.19 8.19
N ALA A 235 9.52 -5.09 9.16
CA ALA A 235 9.85 -4.73 10.54
C ALA A 235 11.18 -3.96 10.65
N GLU A 236 12.23 -4.42 9.95
CA GLU A 236 13.51 -3.70 9.84
C GLU A 236 13.36 -2.35 9.13
N SER A 237 12.24 -2.14 8.44
CA SER A 237 12.02 -0.98 7.61
C SER A 237 11.17 0.15 8.20
N ILE A 238 10.60 -0.03 9.39
CA ILE A 238 9.67 0.93 10.00
C ILE A 238 10.36 2.10 10.73
N ALA A 239 11.69 2.12 10.82
CA ALA A 239 12.41 3.34 11.20
C ALA A 239 12.32 4.37 10.05
N PHE A 240 11.32 5.27 10.13
CA PHE A 240 11.10 6.35 9.17
C PHE A 240 11.96 7.57 9.52
N ASP A 241 13.16 7.64 8.94
CA ASP A 241 14.14 8.69 9.26
C ASP A 241 13.77 10.08 8.68
N GLY A 242 12.85 10.16 7.71
CA GLY A 242 12.49 11.40 6.99
C GLY A 242 11.24 12.14 7.48
N ARG A 243 10.70 11.84 8.67
CA ARG A 243 9.37 12.36 9.12
C ARG A 243 9.30 13.87 9.13
N ALA A 244 10.30 14.52 9.71
CA ALA A 244 10.34 15.97 9.84
C ALA A 244 10.37 16.67 8.48
N GLU A 245 11.15 16.15 7.52
CA GLU A 245 11.23 16.73 6.18
C GLU A 245 9.90 16.60 5.42
N LEU A 246 9.26 15.44 5.52
CA LEU A 246 7.96 15.21 4.87
C LEU A 246 6.87 16.12 5.45
N ILE A 247 6.79 16.22 6.78
CA ILE A 247 5.86 17.14 7.47
C ILE A 247 6.12 18.57 7.03
N HIS A 248 7.38 19.02 7.10
CA HIS A 248 7.75 20.38 6.70
C HIS A 248 7.33 20.67 5.25
N TRP A 249 7.51 19.70 4.34
CA TRP A 249 7.10 19.87 2.96
C TRP A 249 5.58 20.07 2.83
N PHE A 250 4.76 19.27 3.50
CA PHE A 250 3.30 19.44 3.46
C PHE A 250 2.82 20.70 4.19
N GLU A 251 3.41 21.05 5.33
CA GLU A 251 2.97 22.21 6.13
C GLU A 251 3.42 23.54 5.54
N VAL A 252 4.63 23.60 4.98
CA VAL A 252 5.26 24.86 4.56
C VAL A 252 5.29 25.00 3.04
N LYS A 253 5.58 23.93 2.30
CA LYS A 253 5.71 23.99 0.83
C LYS A 253 4.42 23.69 0.11
N LYS A 254 3.53 22.87 0.69
CA LYS A 254 2.24 22.45 0.13
C LYS A 254 1.06 22.61 1.10
N PRO A 255 0.92 23.75 1.80
CA PRO A 255 -0.12 23.95 2.81
C PRO A 255 -1.55 23.79 2.26
N GLU A 256 -1.75 24.05 0.98
CA GLU A 256 -3.03 23.89 0.28
C GLU A 256 -3.54 22.43 0.29
N VAL A 257 -2.62 21.46 0.31
CA VAL A 257 -2.98 20.03 0.37
C VAL A 257 -3.55 19.65 1.73
N LEU A 258 -3.08 20.29 2.80
CA LEU A 258 -3.56 20.06 4.16
C LEU A 258 -4.76 20.95 4.52
N ALA A 259 -5.01 22.02 3.77
CA ALA A 259 -6.16 22.91 4.01
C ALA A 259 -7.50 22.14 3.97
N ALA A 260 -7.60 21.11 3.13
CA ALA A 260 -8.77 20.22 3.07
C ALA A 260 -9.01 19.44 4.37
N LEU A 261 -7.95 19.07 5.11
CA LEU A 261 -8.06 18.39 6.41
C LEU A 261 -8.58 19.33 7.50
N ARG A 262 -8.09 20.58 7.51
CA ARG A 262 -8.46 21.59 8.51
C ARG A 262 -9.94 21.99 8.41
N GLN A 263 -10.50 22.03 7.20
CA GLN A 263 -11.92 22.34 6.98
C GLN A 263 -12.84 21.19 7.43
N ALA A 264 -12.35 19.95 7.44
CA ALA A 264 -13.11 18.78 7.87
C ALA A 264 -13.19 18.60 9.40
N HIS A 265 -12.66 19.55 10.21
CA HIS A 265 -12.59 19.48 11.68
C HIS A 265 -11.95 18.19 12.23
N ARG A 266 -11.10 17.53 11.43
CA ARG A 266 -10.39 16.32 11.84
C ARG A 266 -9.03 16.75 12.41
N PRO A 267 -8.67 16.38 13.65
CA PRO A 267 -7.51 16.96 14.32
C PRO A 267 -6.20 16.48 13.68
N PHE A 268 -5.65 17.30 12.78
CA PHE A 268 -4.41 17.00 12.07
C PHE A 268 -3.20 16.93 13.01
N ASP A 269 -3.17 17.80 14.03
CA ASP A 269 -2.04 17.90 14.97
C ASP A 269 -1.94 16.66 15.87
N ALA A 270 -3.07 16.03 16.22
CA ALA A 270 -3.12 14.79 17.02
C ALA A 270 -2.57 13.57 16.27
N ILE A 271 -2.61 13.57 14.94
CA ILE A 271 -2.15 12.45 14.09
C ILE A 271 -0.63 12.27 14.17
N TYR A 272 0.11 13.37 14.35
CA TYR A 272 1.56 13.32 14.51
C TYR A 272 2.01 13.10 15.96
N GLU A 273 1.19 13.48 16.94
CA GLU A 273 1.45 13.24 18.38
C GLU A 273 1.24 11.77 18.79
N LEU A 274 0.30 11.04 18.17
CA LEU A 274 0.08 9.60 18.41
C LEU A 274 1.17 8.70 17.81
N GLY A 275 2.06 9.25 16.97
CA GLY A 275 3.12 8.52 16.29
C GLY A 275 4.45 8.45 17.06
N THR A 276 4.51 8.94 18.31
CA THR A 276 5.76 9.10 19.08
C THR A 276 5.92 8.21 20.32
N ALA A 277 4.92 7.40 20.71
CA ALA A 277 5.10 6.47 21.83
C ALA A 277 4.14 5.27 21.74
N ASP A 278 4.68 4.06 21.96
CA ASP A 278 3.98 2.87 22.47
C ASP A 278 3.13 1.96 21.55
N GLY A 279 3.09 2.16 20.23
CA GLY A 279 2.25 1.31 19.34
C GLY A 279 2.90 0.07 18.70
N LEU A 280 4.24 -0.04 18.69
CA LEU A 280 4.97 -1.09 17.93
C LEU A 280 5.75 -2.06 18.82
N ALA A 281 5.46 -2.11 20.12
CA ALA A 281 5.96 -3.18 20.96
C ALA A 281 5.28 -4.49 20.50
N CYS A 282 5.97 -5.26 19.66
CA CYS A 282 5.68 -6.67 19.45
C CYS A 282 5.46 -7.32 20.83
N GLY A 283 4.21 -7.69 21.12
CA GLY A 283 3.90 -8.47 22.30
C GLY A 283 4.71 -9.77 22.30
N GLU A 284 5.24 -10.11 23.48
CA GLU A 284 6.04 -11.30 23.78
C GLU A 284 5.37 -12.62 23.37
#